data_AF-A0A2K3D0F5-F1
#
_entry.id   AF-A0A2K3D0F5-F1
#
_cell.length_a   1.000
_cell.length_b   1.000
_cell.length_c   1.000
_cell.angle_alpha   90.00
_cell.angle_beta   90.00
_cell.angle_gamma   90.00
#
_symmetry.space_group_name_H-M   'P 1'
#
loop_
_entity.id
_entity.type
_entity.pdbx_description
1 polymer ?
#
loop_
_entity_poly.entity_id
_entity_poly.type
_entity_poly.pdbx_seq_one_letter_code
_entity_poly.pdbx_strand_id
1 'polypeptide(L)'
;MALNPDFAANPPAGKVRVTPRTLLHTNSLVLYQNQPFLAHYTRSLQPNVHYVPFWNTTSRGMGMEDIYDVMQAVRHTDSVRPQDILRIVREAQTFAVKYLTVSSRARYLRDALQS
;
A
#
# COMPACT_ATOMS: atom_id res chain seq x y z
N MET A 1 16.24 -46.79 -17.44
CA MET A 1 17.06 -45.75 -16.79
C MET A 1 16.10 -44.86 -16.01
N ALA A 2 16.17 -44.91 -14.67
CA ALA A 2 15.18 -44.35 -13.76
C ALA A 2 15.57 -42.93 -13.25
N LEU A 3 14.53 -42.14 -12.94
CA LEU A 3 14.42 -41.02 -11.97
C LEU A 3 15.36 -39.80 -12.11
N ASN A 4 14.78 -38.60 -12.32
CA ASN A 4 14.42 -37.73 -11.18
C ASN A 4 13.53 -36.53 -11.58
N PRO A 5 12.40 -36.29 -10.89
CA PRO A 5 11.56 -35.11 -11.03
C PRO A 5 11.85 -34.13 -9.87
N ASP A 6 12.81 -33.23 -10.02
CA ASP A 6 13.02 -32.14 -9.06
C ASP A 6 13.66 -30.92 -9.74
N PHE A 7 12.81 -30.10 -10.34
CA PHE A 7 13.09 -28.66 -10.49
C PHE A 7 12.03 -27.90 -9.70
N ALA A 8 11.96 -28.19 -8.40
CA ALA A 8 11.51 -27.24 -7.40
C ALA A 8 12.49 -26.06 -7.41
N ALA A 9 12.25 -25.10 -8.31
CA ALA A 9 12.95 -23.83 -8.33
C ALA A 9 12.52 -23.03 -7.09
N ASN A 10 13.30 -23.23 -6.03
CA ASN A 10 13.41 -22.39 -4.85
C ASN A 10 13.34 -20.90 -5.27
N PRO A 11 12.33 -20.11 -4.82
CA PRO A 11 12.27 -18.70 -5.17
C PRO A 11 13.47 -17.96 -4.54
N PRO A 12 14.12 -17.04 -5.27
CA PRO A 12 15.31 -16.35 -4.77
C PRO A 12 15.00 -15.62 -3.46
N ALA A 13 15.79 -15.94 -2.44
CA ALA A 13 15.77 -15.29 -1.15
C ALA A 13 15.90 -13.77 -1.31
N GLY A 14 15.01 -13.02 -0.65
CA GLY A 14 15.26 -11.60 -0.37
C GLY A 14 14.30 -10.57 -0.97
N LYS A 15 13.25 -10.93 -1.72
CA LYS A 15 12.15 -9.97 -1.94
C LYS A 15 11.29 -9.93 -0.68
N VAL A 16 11.60 -9.02 0.24
CA VAL A 16 10.69 -8.68 1.33
C VAL A 16 9.41 -8.17 0.68
N ARG A 17 8.40 -9.05 0.56
CA ARG A 17 7.06 -8.66 0.14
C ARG A 17 6.46 -7.85 1.27
N VAL A 18 6.78 -6.57 1.33
CA VAL A 18 6.10 -5.66 2.21
C VAL A 18 4.69 -5.50 1.66
N THR A 19 3.71 -6.04 2.38
CA THR A 19 2.31 -5.86 1.99
C THR A 19 1.90 -4.42 2.23
N PRO A 20 1.07 -3.79 1.37
CA PRO A 20 0.61 -2.42 1.61
C PRO A 20 -0.06 -2.25 2.99
N ARG A 21 -0.77 -3.30 3.43
CA ARG A 21 -1.36 -3.38 4.77
C ARG A 21 -0.36 -3.17 5.90
N THR A 22 0.84 -3.75 5.84
CA THR A 22 1.84 -3.60 6.91
C THR A 22 2.43 -2.20 6.96
N LEU A 23 2.48 -1.48 5.84
CA LEU A 23 2.94 -0.09 5.78
C LEU A 23 1.96 0.87 6.46
N LEU A 24 0.65 0.63 6.37
CA LEU A 24 -0.34 1.48 7.04
C LEU A 24 -0.29 1.37 8.57
N HIS A 25 0.34 0.32 9.13
CA HIS A 25 0.55 0.19 10.56
C HIS A 25 1.76 0.98 11.07
N THR A 26 2.62 1.49 10.20
CA THR A 26 3.81 2.24 10.61
C THR A 26 3.48 3.73 10.76
N ASN A 27 4.27 4.46 11.56
CA ASN A 27 4.14 5.92 11.70
C ASN A 27 4.82 6.61 10.51
N SER A 28 4.40 6.25 9.30
CA SER A 28 5.02 6.66 8.06
C SER A 28 3.96 7.06 7.05
N LEU A 29 4.28 8.06 6.22
CA LEU A 29 3.43 8.39 5.09
C LEU A 29 3.54 7.29 4.03
N VAL A 30 2.40 6.77 3.60
CA VAL A 30 2.34 5.74 2.56
C VAL A 30 2.09 6.40 1.20
N LEU A 31 3.05 6.25 0.29
CA LEU A 31 2.86 6.54 -1.13
C LEU A 31 2.37 5.26 -1.82
N TYR A 32 1.24 5.35 -2.52
CA TYR A 32 0.62 4.18 -3.14
C TYR A 32 0.48 4.37 -4.64
N GLN A 33 1.06 3.44 -5.39
CA GLN A 33 0.96 3.46 -6.85
C GLN A 33 -0.48 3.12 -7.27
N ASN A 34 -1.06 3.97 -8.12
CA ASN A 34 -2.29 3.66 -8.81
C ASN A 34 -2.08 2.41 -9.68
N GLN A 35 -2.82 1.35 -9.38
CA GLN A 35 -2.70 0.04 -10.01
C GLN A 35 -4.07 -0.64 -10.09
N PRO A 36 -4.32 -1.49 -11.09
CA PRO A 36 -5.60 -2.17 -11.26
C PRO A 36 -5.84 -3.28 -10.22
N PHE A 37 -4.80 -3.70 -9.49
CA PHE A 37 -4.89 -4.77 -8.50
C PHE A 37 -5.46 -4.26 -7.18
N LEU A 38 -6.71 -4.62 -6.90
CA LEU A 38 -7.40 -4.26 -5.67
C LEU A 38 -7.31 -5.40 -4.65
N ALA A 39 -6.83 -5.11 -3.44
CA ALA A 39 -7.03 -5.99 -2.30
C ALA A 39 -8.45 -5.78 -1.72
N HIS A 40 -8.90 -6.73 -0.91
CA HIS A 40 -10.22 -6.68 -0.25
C HIS A 40 -10.48 -5.38 0.54
N TYR A 41 -9.44 -4.75 1.08
CA TYR A 41 -9.51 -3.49 1.82
C TYR A 41 -9.27 -2.24 0.98
N THR A 42 -8.78 -2.38 -0.26
CA THR A 42 -8.37 -1.23 -1.08
C THR A 42 -9.54 -0.30 -1.40
N ARG A 43 -10.76 -0.82 -1.52
CA ARG A 43 -11.98 -0.03 -1.77
C ARG A 43 -12.34 0.90 -0.60
N SER A 44 -11.91 0.58 0.60
CA SER A 44 -12.15 1.39 1.79
C SER A 44 -11.03 2.40 2.06
N LEU A 45 -9.90 2.28 1.35
CA LEU A 45 -8.85 3.30 1.39
C LEU A 45 -9.27 4.49 0.54
N GLN A 46 -8.90 5.69 1.00
CA GLN A 46 -9.26 6.95 0.35
C GLN A 46 -7.97 7.71 0.06
N PRO A 47 -7.77 8.16 -1.19
CA PRO A 47 -6.60 8.94 -1.55
C PRO A 47 -6.58 10.26 -0.78
N ASN A 48 -5.39 10.71 -0.39
CA ASN A 48 -5.11 11.91 0.42
C ASN A 48 -5.74 11.93 1.82
N VAL A 49 -6.35 10.81 2.25
CA VAL A 49 -6.81 10.60 3.63
C VAL A 49 -5.98 9.51 4.28
N HIS A 50 -5.82 8.36 3.62
CA HIS A 50 -5.09 7.21 4.16
C HIS A 50 -3.73 6.98 3.49
N TYR A 51 -3.50 7.55 2.31
CA TYR A 51 -2.27 7.41 1.55
C TYR A 51 -2.19 8.52 0.49
N VAL A 52 -1.01 8.76 -0.08
CA VAL A 52 -0.85 9.68 -1.23
C VAL A 52 -0.72 8.86 -2.51
N PRO A 53 -1.62 9.03 -3.49
CA PRO A 53 -1.54 8.31 -4.76
C PRO A 53 -0.40 8.85 -5.62
N PHE A 54 0.20 7.98 -6.43
CA PHE A 54 1.08 8.39 -7.53
C PHE A 54 0.88 7.49 -8.75
N TRP A 55 1.20 7.97 -9.94
CA TRP A 55 1.25 7.14 -11.14
C TRP A 55 2.69 6.77 -11.45
N ASN A 56 2.94 5.50 -11.77
CA ASN A 56 4.23 5.07 -12.29
C ASN A 56 4.26 5.27 -13.82
N THR A 57 4.09 6.52 -14.25
CA THR A 57 4.26 6.90 -15.65
C THR A 57 5.66 7.43 -15.83
N THR A 58 6.64 6.53 -15.93
CA THR A 58 8.02 6.86 -16.39
C THR A 58 8.05 7.26 -17.88
N SER A 59 6.90 7.44 -18.52
CA SER A 59 6.75 7.75 -19.94
C SER A 59 6.82 9.25 -20.15
N ARG A 60 8.03 9.74 -20.45
CA ARG A 60 8.36 10.96 -21.21
C ARG A 60 7.25 12.04 -21.26
N GLY A 61 7.23 12.91 -20.26
CA GLY A 61 6.75 14.29 -20.41
C GLY A 61 5.24 14.55 -20.25
N MET A 62 4.44 13.62 -19.75
CA MET A 62 3.02 13.85 -19.46
C MET A 62 2.58 13.21 -18.14
N GLY A 63 2.96 13.77 -17.00
CA GLY A 63 2.39 13.29 -15.74
C GLY A 63 2.84 14.12 -14.56
N MET A 64 2.03 15.09 -14.18
CA MET A 64 2.18 15.96 -13.01
C MET A 64 2.06 15.19 -11.66
N GLU A 65 2.21 13.86 -11.71
CA GLU A 65 1.91 12.88 -10.64
C GLU A 65 2.91 11.71 -10.64
N ASP A 66 4.11 11.88 -11.22
CA ASP A 66 5.21 10.90 -11.07
C ASP A 66 5.74 10.88 -9.62
N ILE A 67 6.39 9.79 -9.21
CA ILE A 67 6.86 9.58 -7.84
C ILE A 67 7.77 10.72 -7.35
N TYR A 68 8.59 11.29 -8.23
CA TYR A 68 9.50 12.39 -7.86
C TYR A 68 8.74 13.69 -7.59
N ASP A 69 7.76 14.03 -8.43
CA ASP A 69 6.93 15.23 -8.26
C ASP A 69 6.09 15.11 -6.98
N VAL A 70 5.52 13.93 -6.73
CA VAL A 70 4.76 13.64 -5.51
C VAL A 70 5.66 13.74 -4.28
N MET A 71 6.87 13.17 -4.32
CA MET A 71 7.83 13.28 -3.22
C MET A 71 8.22 14.73 -2.94
N GLN A 72 8.44 15.54 -3.98
CA GLN A 72 8.77 16.95 -3.82
C GLN A 72 7.59 17.75 -3.24
N ALA A 73 6.37 17.52 -3.73
CA ALA A 73 5.16 18.15 -3.22
C ALA A 73 4.87 17.78 -1.75
N VAL A 74 5.09 16.50 -1.39
CA VAL A 74 4.98 16.03 -0.01
C VAL A 74 6.00 16.71 0.88
N ARG A 75 7.28 16.77 0.48
CA ARG A 75 8.33 17.45 1.25
C ARG A 75 8.06 18.93 1.44
N HIS A 76 7.56 19.60 0.40
CA HIS A 76 7.17 21.00 0.48
C HIS A 76 5.97 21.19 1.43
N THR A 77 4.98 20.30 1.35
CA THR A 77 3.84 20.33 2.27
C THR A 77 4.28 20.08 3.71
N ASP A 78 5.19 19.14 3.94
CA ASP A 78 5.74 18.85 5.27
C ASP A 78 6.52 20.06 5.84
N SER A 79 7.23 20.82 5.00
CA SER A 79 7.97 22.00 5.47
C SER A 79 7.08 23.22 5.75
N VAL A 80 5.98 23.39 5.01
CA VAL A 80 5.08 24.54 5.17
C VAL A 80 3.91 24.24 6.12
N ARG A 81 3.38 23.01 6.09
CA ARG A 81 2.18 22.55 6.82
C ARG A 81 2.33 21.08 7.26
N PRO A 82 3.22 20.79 8.22
CA PRO A 82 3.48 19.41 8.68
C PRO A 82 2.21 18.73 9.23
N GLN A 83 1.27 19.49 9.80
CA GLN A 83 0.00 18.97 10.29
C GLN A 83 -0.83 18.24 9.23
N ASP A 84 -0.72 18.61 7.96
CA ASP A 84 -1.47 17.97 6.88
C ASP A 84 -0.95 16.56 6.61
N ILE A 85 0.38 16.39 6.63
CA ILE A 85 1.04 15.08 6.49
C ILE A 85 0.76 14.20 7.71
N LEU A 86 0.90 14.75 8.91
CA LEU A 86 0.63 14.03 10.15
C LEU A 86 -0.82 13.56 10.25
N ARG A 87 -1.78 14.33 9.72
CA ARG A 87 -3.18 13.91 9.63
C ARG A 87 -3.32 12.66 8.76
N ILE A 88 -2.70 12.63 7.58
CA ILE A 88 -2.77 11.46 6.68
C ILE A 88 -2.19 10.23 7.37
N VAL A 89 -1.03 10.36 8.02
CA VAL A 89 -0.39 9.26 8.77
C VAL A 89 -1.31 8.74 9.88
N ARG A 90 -1.90 9.64 10.67
CA ARG A 90 -2.81 9.28 11.76
C ARG A 90 -4.05 8.55 11.26
N GLU A 91 -4.69 9.05 10.20
CA GLU A 91 -5.88 8.42 9.63
C GLU A 91 -5.54 7.04 9.05
N ALA A 92 -4.40 6.92 8.35
CA ALA A 92 -3.90 5.65 7.83
C ALA A 92 -3.71 4.60 8.94
N GLN A 93 -3.06 4.98 10.03
CA GLN A 93 -2.85 4.10 11.19
C GLN A 93 -4.16 3.73 11.89
N THR A 94 -5.05 4.71 12.07
CA THR A 94 -6.36 4.49 12.69
C THR A 94 -7.17 3.48 11.88
N PHE A 95 -7.16 3.63 10.54
CA PHE A 95 -7.78 2.67 9.64
C PHE A 95 -7.16 1.27 9.76
N ALA A 96 -5.82 1.20 9.78
CA ALA A 96 -5.11 -0.07 9.87
C ALA A 96 -5.40 -0.83 11.18
N VAL A 97 -5.36 -0.14 12.32
CA VAL A 97 -5.64 -0.73 13.64
C VAL A 97 -7.09 -1.18 13.75
N LYS A 98 -8.04 -0.47 13.15
CA LYS A 98 -9.47 -0.83 13.21
C LYS A 98 -9.84 -1.97 12.26
N TYR A 99 -9.38 -1.90 11.02
CA TYR A 99 -9.92 -2.72 9.93
C TYR A 99 -8.93 -3.70 9.32
N LEU A 100 -7.63 -3.56 9.61
CA LEU A 100 -6.58 -4.41 9.08
C LEU A 100 -5.94 -5.26 10.18
N THR A 101 -6.72 -5.77 11.13
CA THR A 101 -6.28 -6.77 12.11
C THR A 101 -6.50 -8.19 11.60
N VAL A 102 -5.92 -9.19 12.28
CA VAL A 102 -6.17 -10.60 11.91
C VAL A 102 -7.64 -10.93 12.12
N SER A 103 -8.24 -10.43 13.21
CA SER A 103 -9.65 -10.61 13.55
C SER A 103 -10.60 -10.02 12.52
N SER A 104 -10.34 -8.82 12.02
CA SER A 104 -11.19 -8.20 10.97
C SER A 104 -11.13 -8.98 9.66
N ARG A 105 -9.95 -9.51 9.29
CA ARG A 105 -9.80 -10.38 8.11
C ARG A 105 -10.57 -11.69 8.29
N ALA A 106 -10.50 -12.32 9.46
CA ALA A 106 -11.23 -13.55 9.76
C ALA A 106 -12.75 -13.33 9.68
N ARG A 107 -13.25 -12.19 10.19
CA ARG A 107 -14.67 -11.81 10.04
C ARG A 107 -15.04 -11.60 8.57
N TYR A 108 -14.26 -10.83 7.81
CA TYR A 108 -14.52 -10.62 6.38
C TYR A 108 -14.59 -11.94 5.61
N LEU A 109 -13.67 -12.88 5.86
CA LEU A 109 -13.69 -14.20 5.22
C LEU A 109 -14.89 -15.04 5.64
N ARG A 110 -15.28 -15.00 6.92
CA ARG A 110 -16.49 -15.68 7.40
C ARG A 110 -17.73 -15.15 6.67
N ASP A 111 -17.90 -13.83 6.64
CA ASP A 111 -19.06 -13.19 6.02
C ASP A 111 -19.12 -13.50 4.51
N ALA A 112 -17.97 -13.50 3.84
CA ALA A 112 -17.87 -13.84 2.40
C ALA A 112 -18.14 -15.32 2.07
N LEU A 113 -17.98 -16.23 3.05
CA LEU A 113 -18.31 -17.66 2.88
C LEU A 113 -19.76 -17.96 3.25
N GLN A 114 -20.45 -17.03 3.91
CA GLN A 114 -21.84 -17.17 4.35
C GLN A 114 -22.85 -16.43 3.45
N SER A 115 -22.38 -15.65 2.48
CA SER A 115 -23.19 -15.01 1.43
C SER A 115 -23.28 -15.86 0.17
#